data_AF-A0A536UPV4-F1
#
_entry.id   AF-A0A536UPV4-F1
#
_cell.length_a   1.000
_cell.length_b   1.000
_cell.length_c   1.000
_cell.angle_alpha   90.00
_cell.angle_beta   90.00
_cell.angle_gamma   90.00
#
_symmetry.space_group_name_H-M   'P 1'
#
loop_
_entity.id
_entity.type
_entity.pdbx_description
1 polymer ?
#
loop_
_entity_poly.entity_id
_entity_poly.type
_entity_poly.pdbx_seq_one_letter_code
_entity_poly.pdbx_strand_id
1 'polypeptide(L)'
;MAMTRKEFIGGLASGTVLLVFSGCGGGGGGYTGGGMSGGGSGCTDTIAANHGHVLVVPLSDLSSMVDKSYDIRGTADHTHTVTLTAAQLAQLKAGQSVNVNSSMSTSMTYGTHFHAASVSCVM
;
A
#
# COMPACT_ATOMS: atom_id res chain seq x y z
N MET A 1 -21.66 -38.04 7.82
CA MET A 1 -21.86 -37.59 9.22
C MET A 1 -21.20 -36.23 9.33
N ALA A 2 -21.81 -35.14 8.90
CA ALA A 2 -22.93 -34.42 9.52
C ALA A 2 -22.65 -34.07 10.99
N MET A 3 -21.74 -33.11 11.21
CA MET A 3 -21.64 -32.42 12.49
C MET A 3 -22.81 -31.43 12.56
N THR A 4 -23.74 -31.66 13.48
CA THR A 4 -25.01 -30.95 13.59
C THR A 4 -24.94 -29.84 14.65
N ARG A 5 -25.78 -28.81 14.48
CA ARG A 5 -25.91 -27.57 15.25
C ARG A 5 -26.35 -27.76 16.72
N LYS A 6 -25.58 -28.49 17.53
CA LYS A 6 -25.97 -28.88 18.90
C LYS A 6 -24.88 -28.74 19.97
N GLU A 7 -24.03 -27.73 19.86
CA GLU A 7 -23.16 -27.29 20.98
C GLU A 7 -23.17 -25.77 21.18
N PHE A 8 -24.31 -25.10 20.92
CA PHE A 8 -24.41 -23.63 21.10
C PHE A 8 -25.34 -23.19 22.24
N ILE A 9 -25.86 -24.07 23.09
CA ILE A 9 -26.72 -23.61 24.19
C ILE A 9 -26.45 -24.41 25.47
N GLY A 10 -25.74 -23.78 26.41
CA GLY A 10 -25.62 -24.25 27.79
C GLY A 10 -24.77 -23.31 28.64
N GLY A 11 -25.38 -22.32 29.29
CA GLY A 11 -24.69 -21.51 30.31
C GLY A 11 -25.30 -20.14 30.58
N LEU A 12 -26.53 -20.12 31.11
CA LEU A 12 -27.17 -18.93 31.67
C LEU A 12 -26.55 -18.54 33.03
N ALA A 13 -26.47 -17.22 33.24
CA ALA A 13 -26.73 -16.51 34.50
C ALA A 13 -25.57 -16.18 35.47
N SER A 14 -25.52 -14.87 35.75
CA SER A 14 -25.26 -14.24 37.05
C SER A 14 -23.81 -13.94 37.44
N GLY A 15 -23.44 -12.66 37.35
CA GLY A 15 -22.25 -12.13 38.01
C GLY A 15 -21.90 -10.72 37.57
N THR A 16 -22.72 -9.72 37.89
CA THR A 16 -22.33 -8.31 37.75
C THR A 16 -21.26 -8.00 38.80
N VAL A 17 -20.00 -8.18 38.44
CA VAL A 17 -18.86 -7.71 39.24
C VAL A 17 -18.34 -6.45 38.57
N LEU A 18 -18.78 -5.31 39.11
CA LEU A 18 -18.24 -3.99 38.85
C LEU A 18 -16.84 -3.91 39.49
N LEU A 19 -15.82 -4.30 38.74
CA LEU A 19 -14.41 -4.03 39.08
C LEU A 19 -14.03 -2.67 38.50
N VAL A 20 -14.15 -1.63 39.33
CA VAL A 20 -13.50 -0.34 39.10
C VAL A 20 -12.00 -0.53 39.34
N PHE A 21 -11.25 -0.75 38.26
CA PHE A 21 -9.81 -0.53 38.25
C PHE A 21 -9.54 0.91 37.84
N SER A 22 -9.38 1.80 38.84
CA SER A 22 -8.64 3.06 38.63
C SER A 22 -7.15 2.73 38.58
N GLY A 23 -6.70 2.27 37.41
CA GLY A 23 -5.30 2.12 37.06
C GLY A 23 -4.82 3.35 36.32
N CYS A 24 -4.16 4.26 37.03
CA CYS A 24 -3.27 5.25 36.45
C CYS A 24 -2.00 4.53 35.99
N GLY A 25 -1.64 4.62 34.71
CA GLY A 25 -0.28 4.27 34.28
C GLY A 25 -0.13 3.78 32.85
N GLY A 26 0.66 4.54 32.08
CA GLY A 26 1.53 3.96 31.05
C GLY A 26 1.15 4.32 29.62
N GLY A 27 1.81 5.35 29.09
CA GLY A 27 1.73 5.71 27.68
C GLY A 27 2.22 4.59 26.75
N GLY A 28 1.56 4.48 25.61
CA GLY A 28 1.98 3.67 24.47
C GLY A 28 1.55 4.43 23.23
N GLY A 29 2.56 4.84 22.44
CA GLY A 29 2.43 5.82 21.37
C GLY A 29 1.25 5.54 20.44
N GLY A 30 0.44 6.58 20.26
CA GLY A 30 -0.40 6.67 19.08
C GLY A 30 0.50 6.71 17.86
N TYR A 31 0.75 5.55 17.25
CA TYR A 31 0.81 5.51 15.81
C TYR A 31 -0.63 5.64 15.31
N THR A 32 -1.15 6.87 15.43
CA THR A 32 -1.79 7.47 14.27
C THR A 32 -0.67 7.49 13.23
N GLY A 33 -0.49 6.37 12.52
CA GLY A 33 0.20 6.35 11.25
C GLY A 33 -0.59 7.34 10.42
N GLY A 34 -0.11 8.58 10.45
CA GLY A 34 -0.77 9.70 9.84
C GLY A 34 -0.96 9.31 8.40
N GLY A 35 -2.21 9.02 8.05
CA GLY A 35 -2.74 9.55 6.82
C GLY A 35 -2.42 11.03 6.87
N MET A 36 -1.26 11.40 6.33
CA MET A 36 -1.01 12.73 5.86
C MET A 36 -1.95 12.90 4.67
N SER A 37 -3.22 13.09 4.98
CA SER A 37 -4.10 13.94 4.21
C SER A 37 -3.63 15.36 4.48
N GLY A 38 -2.40 15.64 4.06
CA GLY A 38 -2.00 16.98 3.67
C GLY A 38 -2.61 17.16 2.30
N GLY A 39 -3.50 18.12 2.14
CA GLY A 39 -3.94 18.56 0.83
C GLY A 39 -2.71 18.90 -0.01
N GLY A 40 -2.37 17.99 -0.90
CA GLY A 40 -1.21 18.06 -1.76
C GLY A 40 -1.53 17.20 -2.96
N SER A 41 -1.82 17.85 -4.08
CA SER A 41 -1.83 17.25 -5.39
C SER A 41 -0.64 16.29 -5.49
N GLY A 42 -0.89 15.04 -5.84
CA GLY A 42 0.11 13.99 -5.77
C GLY A 42 -0.33 12.74 -6.49
N CYS A 43 0.65 11.95 -6.93
CA CYS A 43 0.41 10.63 -7.48
C CYS A 43 0.39 9.60 -6.35
N THR A 44 -0.54 8.67 -6.43
CA THR A 44 -0.65 7.48 -5.59
C THR A 44 -0.47 6.23 -6.43
N ASP A 45 0.08 5.18 -5.84
CA ASP A 45 0.30 3.92 -6.54
C ASP A 45 0.01 2.71 -5.65
N THR A 46 -0.14 1.57 -6.32
CA THR A 46 -0.12 0.24 -5.72
C THR A 46 0.86 -0.62 -6.49
N ILE A 47 1.68 -1.40 -5.77
CA ILE A 47 2.62 -2.36 -6.35
C ILE A 47 2.15 -3.77 -5.93
N ALA A 48 1.85 -4.63 -6.89
CA ALA A 48 1.37 -5.98 -6.61
C ALA A 48 2.47 -6.86 -6.00
N ALA A 49 2.13 -7.65 -4.98
CA ALA A 49 3.09 -8.47 -4.23
C ALA A 49 4.31 -7.69 -3.70
N ASN A 50 4.08 -6.43 -3.28
CA ASN A 50 5.15 -5.56 -2.81
C ASN A 50 5.82 -6.10 -1.53
N HIS A 51 7.15 -6.21 -1.55
CA HIS A 51 7.97 -6.63 -0.43
C HIS A 51 9.00 -5.57 0.01
N GLY A 52 8.81 -4.31 -0.40
CA GLY A 52 9.64 -3.17 0.03
C GLY A 52 9.86 -2.09 -1.02
N HIS A 53 9.28 -2.23 -2.21
CA HIS A 53 9.36 -1.26 -3.30
C HIS A 53 8.52 -0.01 -3.03
N VAL A 54 9.00 1.12 -3.57
CA VAL A 54 8.33 2.42 -3.47
C VAL A 54 8.46 3.12 -4.82
N LEU A 55 7.33 3.51 -5.40
CA LEU A 55 7.30 4.35 -6.60
C LEU A 55 6.99 5.78 -6.19
N VAL A 56 7.78 6.74 -6.70
CA VAL A 56 7.52 8.16 -6.52
C VAL A 56 7.48 8.81 -7.89
N VAL A 57 6.30 9.29 -8.30
CA VAL A 57 6.10 10.03 -9.55
C VAL A 57 5.95 11.52 -9.22
N PRO A 58 6.95 12.37 -9.50
CA PRO A 58 6.83 13.80 -9.30
C PRO A 58 5.73 14.38 -10.19
N LEU A 59 4.88 15.26 -9.65
CA LEU A 59 3.83 15.92 -10.46
C LEU A 59 4.38 16.68 -11.67
N SER A 60 5.60 17.21 -11.58
CA SER A 60 6.25 17.89 -12.70
C SER A 60 6.44 16.98 -13.91
N ASP A 61 6.63 15.68 -13.71
CA ASP A 61 6.81 14.71 -14.79
C ASP A 61 5.51 14.44 -15.55
N LEU A 62 4.33 14.74 -14.99
CA LEU A 62 3.04 14.54 -15.68
C LEU A 62 2.91 15.37 -16.95
N SER A 63 3.72 16.42 -17.10
CA SER A 63 3.80 17.25 -18.31
C SER A 63 4.93 16.86 -19.26
N SER A 64 5.68 15.79 -18.96
CA SER A 64 6.80 15.38 -19.80
C SER A 64 6.31 14.86 -21.15
N MET A 65 7.00 15.28 -22.21
CA MET A 65 6.78 14.82 -23.58
C MET A 65 7.68 13.63 -23.96
N VAL A 66 8.40 13.07 -22.99
CA VAL A 66 9.26 11.91 -23.16
C VAL A 66 8.99 10.91 -22.05
N ASP A 67 9.38 9.66 -22.28
CA ASP A 67 9.23 8.59 -21.31
C ASP A 67 10.09 8.86 -20.07
N LYS A 68 9.58 8.44 -18.91
CA LYS A 68 10.25 8.59 -17.62
C LYS A 68 10.42 7.24 -16.96
N SER A 69 11.64 6.99 -16.50
CA SER A 69 11.99 5.76 -15.79
C SER A 69 12.31 6.05 -14.33
N TYR A 70 11.71 5.26 -13.44
CA TYR A 70 11.78 5.41 -12.00
C TYR A 70 12.40 4.14 -11.41
N ASP A 71 13.46 4.29 -10.62
CA ASP A 71 13.92 3.23 -9.73
C ASP A 71 12.89 3.08 -8.60
N ILE A 72 12.46 1.85 -8.34
CA ILE A 72 11.44 1.55 -7.33
C ILE A 72 11.98 0.69 -6.18
N ARG A 73 13.30 0.61 -5.97
CA ARG A 73 13.91 -0.27 -4.97
C ARG A 73 13.29 -0.11 -3.58
N GLY A 74 13.09 1.13 -3.11
CA GLY A 74 12.67 1.39 -1.73
C GLY A 74 13.62 0.71 -0.73
N THR A 75 13.07 -0.13 0.15
CA THR A 75 13.83 -0.93 1.13
C THR A 75 14.11 -2.36 0.66
N ALA A 76 13.74 -2.74 -0.56
CA ALA A 76 13.94 -4.10 -1.07
C ALA A 76 15.43 -4.47 -1.23
N ASP A 77 15.70 -5.77 -1.27
CA ASP A 77 17.06 -6.31 -1.44
C ASP A 77 17.60 -6.19 -2.88
N HIS A 78 16.74 -5.89 -3.84
CA HIS A 78 17.06 -5.69 -5.26
C HIS A 78 16.26 -4.52 -5.85
N THR A 79 16.67 -4.04 -7.03
CA THR A 79 16.00 -2.92 -7.72
C THR A 79 15.15 -3.41 -8.90
N HIS A 80 14.05 -2.71 -9.13
CA HIS A 80 13.32 -2.71 -10.40
C HIS A 80 13.18 -1.28 -10.92
N THR A 81 12.86 -1.17 -12.20
CA THR A 81 12.56 0.11 -12.85
C THR A 81 11.16 0.08 -13.42
N VAL A 82 10.38 1.14 -13.20
CA VAL A 82 9.10 1.38 -13.87
C VAL A 82 9.30 2.47 -14.90
N THR A 83 8.88 2.23 -16.14
CA THR A 83 8.86 3.26 -17.18
C THR A 83 7.43 3.68 -17.46
N LEU A 84 7.14 4.97 -17.30
CA LEU A 84 5.90 5.61 -17.73
C LEU A 84 6.14 6.33 -19.05
N THR A 85 5.38 5.96 -20.06
CA THR A 85 5.46 6.63 -21.37
C THR A 85 4.89 8.06 -21.31
N ALA A 86 5.29 8.92 -22.24
CA ALA A 86 4.71 10.27 -22.35
C ALA A 86 3.18 10.26 -22.43
N ALA A 87 2.60 9.28 -23.14
CA ALA A 87 1.16 9.12 -23.24
C ALA A 87 0.51 8.73 -21.90
N GLN A 88 1.14 7.84 -21.13
CA GLN A 88 0.67 7.46 -19.80
C GLN A 88 0.78 8.61 -18.80
N LEU A 89 1.85 9.41 -18.86
CA LEU A 89 1.99 10.62 -18.04
C LEU A 89 0.87 11.62 -18.33
N ALA A 90 0.49 11.79 -19.61
CA ALA A 90 -0.67 12.60 -19.98
C ALA A 90 -2.01 12.02 -19.48
N GLN A 91 -2.18 10.69 -19.48
CA GLN A 91 -3.36 10.03 -18.89
C GLN A 91 -3.45 10.28 -17.39
N LEU A 92 -2.33 10.12 -16.68
CA LEU A 92 -2.23 10.41 -15.24
C LEU A 92 -2.53 11.88 -14.95
N LYS A 93 -2.03 12.80 -15.78
CA LYS A 93 -2.37 14.23 -15.71
C LYS A 93 -3.86 14.50 -15.89
N ALA A 94 -4.53 13.71 -16.72
CA ALA A 94 -5.99 13.78 -16.93
C ALA A 94 -6.80 13.07 -15.83
N GLY A 95 -6.17 12.66 -14.73
CA GLY A 95 -6.82 11.97 -13.60
C GLY A 95 -7.20 10.52 -13.90
N GLN A 96 -6.70 9.94 -14.98
CA GLN A 96 -6.90 8.51 -15.28
C GLN A 96 -5.89 7.66 -14.50
N SER A 97 -6.18 6.37 -14.37
CA SER A 97 -5.25 5.39 -13.80
C SER A 97 -4.49 4.66 -14.90
N VAL A 98 -3.23 4.31 -14.63
CA VAL A 98 -2.35 3.59 -15.55
C VAL A 98 -1.82 2.34 -14.87
N ASN A 99 -1.82 1.21 -15.58
CA ASN A 99 -1.19 -0.02 -15.13
C ASN A 99 0.09 -0.28 -15.96
N VAL A 100 1.18 -0.58 -15.29
CA VAL A 100 2.50 -0.85 -15.89
C VAL A 100 3.22 -1.97 -15.18
N ASN A 101 4.09 -2.67 -15.89
CA ASN A 101 5.00 -3.64 -15.29
C ASN A 101 6.36 -2.98 -15.05
N SER A 102 7.00 -3.35 -13.95
CA SER A 102 8.40 -3.05 -13.72
C SER A 102 9.30 -3.94 -14.58
N SER A 103 10.59 -3.61 -14.63
CA SER A 103 11.62 -4.49 -15.20
C SER A 103 11.73 -5.80 -14.42
N MET A 104 12.24 -6.85 -15.08
CA MET A 104 12.64 -8.09 -14.42
C MET A 104 13.95 -7.88 -13.65
N SER A 105 14.02 -8.40 -12.42
CA SER A 105 15.22 -8.37 -11.59
C SER A 105 15.24 -9.57 -10.65
N THR A 106 16.40 -9.86 -10.07
CA THR A 106 16.62 -11.06 -9.24
C THR A 106 16.83 -10.67 -7.79
N SER A 107 15.94 -11.17 -6.93
CA SER A 107 16.07 -11.15 -5.47
C SER A 107 16.84 -12.36 -4.97
N MET A 108 17.55 -12.22 -3.85
CA MET A 108 18.11 -13.37 -3.14
C MET A 108 17.00 -14.20 -2.46
N THR A 109 15.91 -13.54 -2.06
CA THR A 109 14.81 -14.17 -1.29
C THR A 109 13.71 -14.70 -2.21
N TYR A 110 13.38 -13.96 -3.27
CA TYR A 110 12.20 -14.23 -4.12
C TYR A 110 12.56 -14.73 -5.54
N GLY A 111 13.84 -14.85 -5.87
CA GLY A 111 14.29 -15.20 -7.23
C GLY A 111 13.99 -14.10 -8.26
N THR A 112 14.01 -14.46 -9.55
CA THR A 112 13.78 -13.51 -10.66
C THR A 112 12.30 -13.24 -10.88
N HIS A 113 11.89 -11.98 -10.81
CA HIS A 113 10.50 -11.57 -10.97
C HIS A 113 10.36 -10.10 -11.41
N PHE A 114 9.11 -9.62 -11.50
CA PHE A 114 8.71 -8.24 -11.74
C PHE A 114 7.44 -7.93 -10.94
N HIS A 115 7.07 -6.65 -10.84
CA HIS A 115 5.82 -6.20 -10.23
C HIS A 115 4.93 -5.49 -11.24
N ALA A 116 3.62 -5.72 -11.13
CA ALA A 116 2.62 -4.85 -11.76
C ALA A 116 2.32 -3.69 -10.81
N ALA A 117 2.37 -2.47 -11.31
CA ALA A 117 2.02 -1.25 -10.59
C ALA A 117 0.80 -0.58 -11.22
N SER A 118 -0.12 -0.07 -10.39
CA SER A 118 -1.21 0.80 -10.82
C SER A 118 -1.00 2.17 -10.20
N VAL A 119 -0.99 3.21 -11.03
CA VAL A 119 -0.70 4.59 -10.66
C VAL A 119 -1.90 5.46 -11.00
N SER A 120 -2.24 6.39 -10.12
CA SER A 120 -3.26 7.42 -10.35
C SER A 120 -2.78 8.73 -9.72
N CYS A 121 -3.14 9.88 -10.31
CA CYS A 121 -2.77 11.17 -9.76
C CYS A 121 -4.03 12.02 -9.59
N VAL A 122 -4.15 12.67 -8.44
CA VAL A 122 -5.15 13.72 -8.22
C VAL A 122 -4.43 15.06 -8.34
N MET A 123 -4.88 15.90 -9.26
CA MET A 123 -4.34 17.25 -9.46
C MET A 123 -5.09 18.26 -8.60
#